data_AF-A0A1F8GC06-F1
#
_entry.id   AF-A0A1F8GC06-F1
#
_cell.length_a   1.000
_cell.length_b   1.000
_cell.length_c   1.000
_cell.angle_alpha   90.00
_cell.angle_beta   90.00
_cell.angle_gamma   90.00
#
_symmetry.space_group_name_H-M   'P 1'
#
loop_
_entity.id
_entity.type
_entity.pdbx_description
1 polymer ?
#
loop_
_entity_poly.entity_id
_entity_poly.type
_entity_poly.pdbx_seq_one_letter_code
_entity_poly.pdbx_strand_id
1 'polypeptide(L)'
;MLKKDISAVLIKKPRKTRTVKKEVPEFVVEPVLRPVLESPQELLSETLVSKNTPDVITELETEETWPSRIVKNRAFNNILVPKFNLLKAIVTERPVLVWLVAMAIGLSIFYWYGVQSVVKDPERVAQEETIKLLAEISKIIVLPNNEIPVIATVNDPVKLSNQPFFTKAKAGDKVLIYPNNKKAILYNPENKKIIEVAPLNIETQN
;
A
#
# COMPACT_ATOMS: atom_id res chain seq x y z
N MET A 1 -36.96 57.53 -68.45
CA MET A 1 -36.61 56.22 -69.05
C MET A 1 -35.53 55.56 -68.20
N LEU A 2 -35.75 54.29 -67.91
CA LEU A 2 -35.22 53.49 -66.79
C LEU A 2 -33.71 53.20 -66.90
N LYS A 3 -32.99 53.42 -65.80
CA LYS A 3 -31.57 53.06 -65.61
C LYS A 3 -31.47 51.61 -65.11
N LYS A 4 -30.91 50.75 -65.97
CA LYS A 4 -29.97 49.63 -65.71
C LYS A 4 -29.97 49.04 -64.28
N ASP A 5 -30.56 47.85 -64.13
CA ASP A 5 -30.41 46.99 -62.96
C ASP A 5 -28.97 46.48 -62.84
N ILE A 6 -28.31 46.77 -61.72
CA ILE A 6 -27.02 46.19 -61.34
C ILE A 6 -27.28 45.17 -60.23
N SER A 7 -27.12 43.90 -60.56
CA SER A 7 -27.20 42.77 -59.64
C SER A 7 -26.03 42.81 -58.66
N ALA A 8 -26.30 43.08 -57.39
CA ALA A 8 -25.29 42.99 -56.33
C ALA A 8 -25.26 41.56 -55.74
N VAL A 9 -24.30 40.75 -56.18
CA VAL A 9 -23.99 39.44 -55.59
C VAL A 9 -23.22 39.68 -54.28
N LEU A 10 -23.88 39.45 -53.14
CA LEU A 10 -23.26 39.50 -51.81
C LEU A 10 -22.31 38.30 -51.62
N ILE A 11 -21.02 38.50 -51.88
CA ILE A 11 -19.98 37.53 -51.53
C ILE A 11 -19.67 37.67 -50.03
N LYS A 12 -20.23 36.77 -49.20
CA LYS A 12 -19.83 36.63 -47.79
C LYS A 12 -18.37 36.14 -47.73
N LYS A 13 -17.47 36.96 -47.19
CA LYS A 13 -16.09 36.56 -46.86
C LYS A 13 -16.08 35.34 -45.92
N PRO A 14 -15.22 34.33 -46.15
CA PRO A 14 -15.08 33.22 -45.21
C PRO A 14 -14.48 33.71 -43.89
N ARG A 15 -15.08 33.30 -42.77
CA ARG A 15 -14.52 33.50 -41.42
C ARG A 15 -13.20 32.74 -41.33
N LYS A 16 -12.13 33.44 -40.93
CA LYS A 16 -10.86 32.84 -40.54
C LYS A 16 -11.10 31.81 -39.44
N THR A 17 -10.88 30.54 -39.74
CA THR A 17 -10.76 29.48 -38.74
C THR A 17 -9.51 29.73 -37.92
N ARG A 18 -9.69 29.90 -36.61
CA ARG A 18 -8.60 30.01 -35.64
C ARG A 18 -8.03 28.61 -35.46
N THR A 19 -6.85 28.35 -35.99
CA THR A 19 -6.07 27.14 -35.73
C THR A 19 -5.78 27.10 -34.23
N VAL A 20 -6.55 26.34 -33.47
CA VAL A 20 -6.25 26.04 -32.07
C VAL A 20 -5.09 25.05 -32.11
N LYS A 21 -3.91 25.54 -31.74
CA LYS A 21 -2.71 24.74 -31.47
C LYS A 21 -3.11 23.65 -30.47
N LYS A 22 -3.15 22.41 -30.95
CA LYS A 22 -3.36 21.21 -30.13
C LYS A 22 -2.10 21.05 -29.29
N GLU A 23 -2.06 21.67 -28.12
CA GLU A 23 -1.07 21.35 -27.11
C GLU A 23 -1.45 19.97 -26.58
N VAL A 24 -0.74 18.97 -27.11
CA VAL A 24 -0.73 17.61 -26.58
C VAL A 24 -0.27 17.72 -25.13
N PRO A 25 -1.02 17.22 -24.14
CA PRO A 25 -0.48 17.15 -22.78
C PRO A 25 0.73 16.22 -22.85
N GLU A 26 1.91 16.79 -22.67
CA GLU A 26 3.16 16.09 -22.50
C GLU A 26 2.99 15.21 -21.26
N PHE A 27 2.76 13.91 -21.49
CA PHE A 27 2.63 12.93 -20.44
C PHE A 27 4.05 12.64 -19.93
N VAL A 28 4.51 13.46 -18.99
CA VAL A 28 5.76 13.23 -18.26
C VAL A 28 5.55 11.98 -17.40
N VAL A 29 5.94 10.82 -17.94
CA VAL A 29 6.07 9.60 -17.16
C VAL A 29 7.33 9.78 -16.32
N GLU A 30 7.18 10.17 -15.06
CA GLU A 30 8.26 9.98 -14.10
C GLU A 30 8.52 8.46 -13.98
N PRO A 31 9.75 7.98 -14.25
CA PRO A 31 10.07 6.60 -13.99
C PRO A 31 10.07 6.39 -12.48
N VAL A 32 9.01 5.77 -11.96
CA VAL A 32 9.03 5.21 -10.60
C VAL A 32 10.10 4.13 -10.61
N LEU A 33 11.26 4.44 -10.05
CA LEU A 33 12.31 3.47 -9.76
C LEU A 33 11.71 2.41 -8.84
N ARG A 34 11.29 1.27 -9.41
CA ARG A 34 10.98 0.09 -8.61
C ARG A 34 12.31 -0.48 -8.13
N PRO A 35 12.48 -0.78 -6.84
CA PRO A 35 13.58 -1.63 -6.43
C PRO A 35 13.36 -2.99 -7.09
N VAL A 36 14.34 -3.38 -7.92
CA VAL A 36 14.44 -4.74 -8.45
C VAL A 36 14.57 -5.66 -7.23
N LEU A 37 13.52 -6.44 -6.97
CA LEU A 37 13.60 -7.59 -6.07
C LEU A 37 14.42 -8.65 -6.79
N GLU A 38 15.74 -8.59 -6.61
CA GLU A 38 16.66 -9.64 -7.01
C GLU A 38 16.27 -10.93 -6.26
N SER A 39 15.84 -11.96 -6.99
CA SER A 39 15.56 -13.26 -6.41
C SER A 39 16.89 -13.93 -6.02
N PRO A 40 17.06 -14.49 -4.81
CA PRO A 40 18.32 -15.12 -4.40
C PRO A 40 18.49 -16.51 -5.03
N GLN A 41 18.94 -16.61 -6.29
CA GLN A 41 19.21 -17.92 -6.91
C GLN A 41 20.47 -18.00 -7.79
N GLU A 42 21.30 -16.97 -7.92
CA GLU A 42 22.43 -17.02 -8.87
C GLU A 42 23.79 -16.72 -8.22
N LEU A 43 24.24 -17.58 -7.29
CA LEU A 43 25.57 -17.44 -6.68
C LEU A 43 26.21 -18.80 -6.29
N LEU A 44 26.06 -19.83 -7.14
CA LEU A 44 26.63 -21.17 -6.85
C LEU A 44 27.41 -21.84 -8.00
N SER A 45 27.96 -21.11 -8.97
CA SER A 45 28.70 -21.75 -10.08
C SER A 45 30.12 -21.27 -10.35
N GLU A 46 30.77 -20.52 -9.45
CA GLU A 46 32.18 -20.13 -9.63
C GLU A 46 33.04 -20.44 -8.41
N THR A 47 33.23 -21.73 -8.08
CA THR A 47 34.39 -22.16 -7.29
C THR A 47 34.77 -23.59 -7.64
N LEU A 48 35.23 -23.84 -8.86
CA LEU A 48 36.09 -25.00 -9.12
C LEU A 48 37.21 -24.58 -10.07
N VAL A 49 38.41 -25.04 -9.72
CA VAL A 49 39.69 -24.88 -10.44
C VAL A 49 40.51 -23.63 -10.07
N SER A 50 41.29 -23.76 -9.00
CA SER A 50 42.75 -23.72 -9.14
C SER A 50 43.42 -24.24 -7.87
N LYS A 51 44.00 -25.43 -8.00
CA LYS A 51 44.87 -26.08 -7.03
C LYS A 51 46.28 -25.93 -7.61
N ASN A 52 47.21 -25.30 -6.87
CA ASN A 52 48.59 -25.81 -6.66
C ASN A 52 49.54 -24.81 -5.99
N THR A 53 49.94 -25.23 -4.78
CA THR A 53 51.29 -25.17 -4.17
C THR A 53 51.81 -23.85 -3.55
N PRO A 54 52.66 -24.01 -2.52
CA PRO A 54 52.66 -23.21 -1.29
C PRO A 54 53.83 -22.21 -1.27
N ASP A 55 53.82 -21.28 -0.32
CA ASP A 55 54.96 -21.01 0.55
C ASP A 55 54.64 -19.86 1.51
N VAL A 56 55.35 -19.87 2.64
CA VAL A 56 55.46 -18.80 3.66
C VAL A 56 54.38 -18.80 4.74
N ILE A 57 54.60 -19.67 5.73
CA ILE A 57 54.15 -19.47 7.11
C ILE A 57 55.16 -18.51 7.76
N THR A 58 54.72 -17.30 8.08
CA THR A 58 55.33 -16.40 9.07
C THR A 58 54.15 -15.79 9.81
N GLU A 59 53.77 -16.39 10.95
CA GLU A 59 54.06 -15.83 12.26
C GLU A 59 53.35 -14.49 12.45
N LEU A 60 52.32 -14.48 13.29
CA LEU A 60 51.97 -13.43 14.27
C LEU A 60 50.67 -13.85 14.95
N GLU A 61 50.84 -14.77 15.89
CA GLU A 61 49.93 -15.01 16.99
C GLU A 61 49.95 -13.76 17.88
N THR A 62 48.85 -13.00 17.89
CA THR A 62 48.60 -11.99 18.93
C THR A 62 47.25 -12.28 19.56
N GLU A 63 47.31 -13.08 20.63
CA GLU A 63 46.27 -13.19 21.65
C GLU A 63 45.92 -11.79 22.20
N GLU A 64 44.80 -11.23 21.77
CA GLU A 64 44.14 -10.11 22.43
C GLU A 64 43.38 -10.63 23.65
N THR A 65 44.10 -10.95 24.73
CA THR A 65 43.49 -11.20 26.04
C THR A 65 43.06 -9.88 26.66
N TRP A 66 41.75 -9.63 26.71
CA TRP A 66 41.20 -8.51 27.47
C TRP A 66 41.40 -8.71 28.99
N PRO A 67 42.02 -7.76 29.73
CA PRO A 67 42.03 -7.83 31.18
C PRO A 67 40.65 -7.45 31.73
N SER A 68 39.87 -8.46 32.15
CA SER A 68 38.63 -8.27 32.90
C SER A 68 38.91 -7.80 34.34
N ARG A 69 39.39 -6.55 34.49
CA ARG A 69 39.40 -5.85 35.77
C ARG A 69 38.03 -5.25 36.03
N ILE A 70 37.10 -6.09 36.49
CA ILE A 70 35.87 -5.63 37.12
C ILE A 70 36.23 -5.04 38.49
N VAL A 71 36.43 -3.73 38.52
CA VAL A 71 36.50 -2.97 39.78
C VAL A 71 35.10 -3.00 40.39
N LYS A 72 34.90 -3.84 41.41
CA LYS A 72 33.70 -3.77 42.27
C LYS A 72 33.72 -2.46 43.05
N ASN A 73 33.23 -1.39 42.43
CA ASN A 73 32.99 -0.12 43.08
C ASN A 73 31.87 -0.29 44.11
N ARG A 74 32.26 -0.50 45.38
CA ARG A 74 31.37 -0.60 46.55
C ARG A 74 30.61 0.72 46.85
N ALA A 75 30.85 1.79 46.08
CA ALA A 75 30.27 3.11 46.31
C ALA A 75 28.92 3.36 45.60
N PHE A 76 28.48 2.52 44.66
CA PHE A 76 27.27 2.79 43.88
C PHE A 76 25.96 2.40 44.57
N ASN A 77 26.00 1.64 45.66
CA ASN A 77 24.76 1.15 46.30
C ASN A 77 24.10 2.16 47.26
N ASN A 78 24.75 3.29 47.57
CA ASN A 78 24.21 4.29 48.50
C ASN A 78 23.52 5.48 47.82
N ILE A 79 23.39 5.49 46.49
CA ILE A 79 22.80 6.61 45.74
C ILE A 79 21.37 6.32 45.24
N LEU A 80 20.83 5.11 45.46
CA LEU A 80 19.52 4.71 44.90
C LEU A 80 18.45 4.23 45.89
N VAL A 81 18.59 4.47 47.20
CA VAL A 81 17.47 4.27 48.13
C VAL A 81 17.35 5.33 49.22
N PRO A 82 16.95 6.57 48.89
CA PRO A 82 16.30 7.40 49.87
C PRO A 82 14.79 7.09 49.90
N LYS A 83 14.33 6.54 51.03
CA LYS A 83 12.95 6.67 51.57
C LYS A 83 11.85 5.70 51.07
N PHE A 84 12.07 4.39 51.09
CA PHE A 84 10.95 3.41 51.08
C PHE A 84 10.07 3.44 52.35
N ASN A 85 10.54 4.05 53.45
CA ASN A 85 9.79 4.15 54.70
C ASN A 85 8.63 5.16 54.66
N LEU A 86 8.60 6.09 53.70
CA LEU A 86 7.48 7.02 53.52
C LEU A 86 6.26 6.35 52.88
N LEU A 87 6.45 5.26 52.14
CA LEU A 87 5.37 4.53 51.48
C LEU A 87 4.62 3.62 52.46
N LYS A 88 5.28 3.10 53.51
CA LYS A 88 4.64 2.23 54.51
C LYS A 88 3.57 2.96 55.34
N ALA A 89 3.82 4.22 55.71
CA ALA A 89 2.87 5.03 56.49
C ALA A 89 1.59 5.33 55.70
N ILE A 90 1.70 5.63 54.40
CA ILE A 90 0.56 5.97 53.54
C ILE A 90 -0.30 4.73 53.24
N VAL A 91 0.31 3.55 53.10
CA VAL A 91 -0.39 2.31 52.76
C VAL A 91 -1.23 1.75 53.92
N THR A 92 -0.84 2.04 55.16
CA THR A 92 -1.48 1.46 56.35
C THR A 92 -2.75 2.23 56.77
N GLU A 93 -2.77 3.55 56.57
CA GLU A 93 -3.87 4.41 57.06
C GLU A 93 -5.09 4.44 56.14
N ARG A 94 -4.93 4.18 54.84
CA ARG A 94 -6.02 4.25 53.84
C ARG A 94 -5.88 3.18 52.75
N PRO A 95 -6.11 1.89 53.08
CA PRO A 95 -5.92 0.79 52.12
C PRO A 95 -6.86 0.92 50.90
N VAL A 96 -8.05 1.50 51.09
CA VAL A 96 -9.02 1.75 50.01
C VAL A 96 -8.48 2.72 48.96
N LEU A 97 -7.75 3.76 49.37
CA LEU A 97 -7.19 4.74 48.43
C LEU A 97 -6.06 4.12 47.60
N VAL A 98 -5.23 3.28 48.22
CA VAL A 98 -4.17 2.54 47.53
C VAL A 98 -4.75 1.57 46.52
N TRP A 99 -5.85 0.88 46.87
CA TRP A 99 -6.53 -0.03 45.96
C TRP A 99 -7.16 0.71 44.78
N LEU A 100 -7.77 1.88 45.02
CA LEU A 100 -8.35 2.74 43.97
C LEU A 100 -7.27 3.24 43.01
N VAL A 101 -6.12 3.66 43.52
CA VAL A 101 -4.96 4.08 42.70
C VAL A 101 -4.40 2.89 41.91
N ALA A 102 -4.26 1.71 42.52
CA ALA A 102 -3.82 0.50 41.83
C ALA A 102 -4.79 0.08 40.71
N MET A 103 -6.10 0.21 40.96
CA MET A 103 -7.15 -0.08 39.97
C MET A 103 -7.12 0.92 38.82
N ALA A 104 -6.93 2.21 39.11
CA ALA A 104 -6.78 3.26 38.08
C ALA A 104 -5.54 3.02 37.20
N ILE A 105 -4.41 2.62 37.79
CA ILE A 105 -3.19 2.24 37.05
C ILE A 105 -3.44 1.00 36.19
N GLY A 106 -4.09 -0.03 36.75
CA GLY A 106 -4.42 -1.25 36.01
C GLY A 106 -5.35 -0.98 34.81
N LEU A 107 -6.36 -0.13 34.99
CA LEU A 107 -7.26 0.30 33.91
C LEU A 107 -6.52 1.14 32.86
N SER A 108 -5.62 2.03 33.28
CA SER A 108 -4.80 2.82 32.35
C SER A 108 -3.88 1.94 31.51
N ILE A 109 -3.26 0.92 32.11
CA ILE A 109 -2.42 -0.06 31.41
C ILE A 109 -3.28 -0.90 30.46
N PHE A 110 -4.42 -1.40 30.91
CA PHE A 110 -5.36 -2.17 30.09
C PHE A 110 -5.84 -1.36 28.87
N TYR A 111 -6.19 -0.09 29.08
CA TYR A 111 -6.59 0.81 28.00
C TYR A 111 -5.45 1.05 27.01
N TRP A 112 -4.23 1.27 27.51
CA TRP A 112 -3.05 1.45 26.65
C TRP A 112 -2.74 0.21 25.80
N TYR A 113 -2.82 -1.00 26.38
CA TYR A 113 -2.65 -2.25 25.64
C TYR A 113 -3.79 -2.51 24.63
N GLY A 114 -5.04 -2.17 24.99
CA GLY A 114 -6.19 -2.32 24.09
C GLY A 114 -6.17 -1.37 22.89
N VAL A 115 -5.68 -0.14 23.07
CA VAL A 115 -5.67 0.89 22.02
C VAL A 115 -4.54 0.71 21.01
N GLN A 116 -3.40 0.11 21.39
CA GLN A 116 -2.31 -0.20 20.45
C GLN A 116 -2.66 -1.30 19.43
N SER A 117 -3.73 -2.06 19.65
CA SER A 117 -4.24 -3.06 18.69
C SER A 117 -5.08 -2.44 17.55
N VAL A 118 -5.32 -1.12 17.61
CA VAL A 118 -6.11 -0.37 16.62
C VAL A 118 -5.24 0.70 15.95
N VAL A 119 -3.92 0.47 15.87
CA VAL A 119 -3.12 1.10 14.81
C VAL A 119 -3.42 0.32 13.54
N LYS A 120 -4.58 0.64 12.96
CA LYS A 120 -5.01 0.16 11.66
C LYS A 120 -4.05 0.76 10.63
N ASP A 121 -2.96 0.05 10.34
CA ASP A 121 -2.19 0.35 9.15
C ASP A 121 -3.20 0.42 7.99
N PRO A 122 -3.34 1.58 7.31
CA PRO A 122 -4.36 1.74 6.27
C PRO A 122 -4.20 0.68 5.17
N GLU A 123 -2.98 0.18 4.97
CA GLU A 123 -2.67 -0.92 4.06
C GLU A 123 -3.25 -2.26 4.53
N ARG A 124 -3.17 -2.59 5.82
CA ARG A 124 -3.75 -3.84 6.35
C ARG A 124 -5.27 -3.86 6.26
N VAL A 125 -5.93 -2.74 6.54
CA VAL A 125 -7.39 -2.64 6.44
C VAL A 125 -7.86 -2.81 4.99
N ALA A 126 -7.18 -2.17 4.03
CA ALA A 126 -7.50 -2.32 2.61
C ALA A 126 -7.30 -3.77 2.11
N GLN A 127 -6.28 -4.46 2.60
CA GLN A 127 -6.03 -5.87 2.27
C GLN A 127 -7.10 -6.80 2.85
N GLU A 128 -7.49 -6.60 4.10
CA GLU A 128 -8.55 -7.40 4.74
C GLU A 128 -9.91 -7.22 4.05
N GLU A 129 -10.25 -5.99 3.64
CA GLU A 129 -11.47 -5.71 2.87
C GLU A 129 -11.46 -6.38 1.50
N THR A 130 -10.29 -6.37 0.84
CA THR A 130 -10.10 -7.05 -0.46
C THR A 130 -10.28 -8.56 -0.35
N ILE A 131 -9.71 -9.19 0.69
CA ILE A 131 -9.86 -10.63 0.93
C ILE A 131 -11.31 -10.99 1.20
N LYS A 132 -12.02 -10.18 2.01
CA LYS A 132 -13.45 -10.37 2.28
C LYS A 132 -14.28 -10.28 1.00
N LEU A 133 -14.03 -9.28 0.15
CA LEU A 133 -14.71 -9.12 -1.13
C LEU A 133 -14.48 -10.33 -2.04
N LEU A 134 -13.24 -10.79 -2.17
CA LEU A 134 -12.92 -11.93 -3.02
C LEU A 134 -13.61 -13.21 -2.52
N ALA A 135 -13.69 -13.40 -1.20
CA ALA A 135 -14.40 -14.51 -0.57
C ALA A 135 -15.93 -14.42 -0.71
N GLU A 136 -16.51 -13.23 -0.85
CA GLU A 136 -17.93 -13.07 -1.19
C GLU A 136 -18.18 -13.43 -2.65
N ILE A 137 -17.33 -12.95 -3.56
CA ILE A 137 -17.51 -13.16 -4.99
C ILE A 137 -17.28 -14.63 -5.37
N SER A 138 -16.31 -15.31 -4.73
CA SER A 138 -16.03 -16.73 -4.97
C SER A 138 -17.20 -17.68 -4.64
N LYS A 139 -18.17 -17.22 -3.82
CA LYS A 139 -19.40 -17.96 -3.53
C LYS A 139 -20.43 -17.86 -4.66
N ILE A 140 -20.33 -16.84 -5.49
CA ILE A 140 -21.31 -16.49 -6.53
C ILE A 140 -20.82 -16.93 -7.91
N ILE A 141 -19.50 -16.87 -8.15
CA ILE A 141 -18.87 -17.29 -9.40
C ILE A 141 -17.53 -17.96 -9.14
N VAL A 142 -17.17 -18.90 -10.01
CA VAL A 142 -15.82 -19.47 -10.02
C VAL A 142 -14.84 -18.41 -10.49
N LEU A 143 -13.95 -18.02 -9.58
CA LEU A 143 -12.88 -17.06 -9.84
C LEU A 143 -11.59 -17.78 -10.27
N PRO A 144 -10.75 -17.15 -11.11
CA PRO A 144 -9.40 -17.63 -11.34
C PRO A 144 -8.59 -17.55 -10.04
N ASN A 145 -7.95 -18.65 -9.67
CA ASN A 145 -7.17 -18.82 -8.42
C ASN A 145 -5.66 -18.59 -8.61
N ASN A 146 -5.19 -18.51 -9.85
CA ASN A 146 -3.77 -18.35 -10.16
C ASN A 146 -3.31 -16.89 -10.24
N GLU A 147 -4.18 -15.92 -9.95
CA GLU A 147 -3.82 -14.49 -9.96
C GLU A 147 -4.66 -13.64 -9.00
N ILE A 148 -4.11 -12.50 -8.61
CA ILE A 148 -4.78 -11.48 -7.81
C ILE A 148 -5.40 -10.45 -8.76
N PRO A 149 -6.72 -10.19 -8.70
CA PRO A 149 -7.35 -9.21 -9.57
C PRO A 149 -6.96 -7.78 -9.19
N VAL A 150 -6.94 -6.90 -10.20
CA VAL A 150 -6.92 -5.46 -9.99
C VAL A 150 -8.35 -5.00 -9.71
N ILE A 151 -8.58 -4.40 -8.55
CA ILE A 151 -9.90 -3.92 -8.14
C ILE A 151 -9.97 -2.41 -8.36
N ALA A 152 -10.97 -1.98 -9.13
CA ALA A 152 -11.28 -0.57 -9.34
C ALA A 152 -12.72 -0.27 -8.90
N THR A 153 -12.98 0.96 -8.46
CA THR A 153 -14.33 1.40 -8.12
C THR A 153 -14.87 2.31 -9.23
N VAL A 154 -16.12 2.08 -9.64
CA VAL A 154 -16.81 2.92 -10.61
C VAL A 154 -17.25 4.21 -9.91
N ASN A 155 -16.57 5.32 -10.19
CA ASN A 155 -16.91 6.62 -9.61
C ASN A 155 -17.98 7.36 -10.42
N ASP A 156 -17.89 7.30 -11.74
CA ASP A 156 -18.76 8.04 -12.66
C ASP A 156 -19.22 7.15 -13.82
N PRO A 157 -20.40 6.51 -13.72
CA PRO A 157 -20.88 5.59 -14.74
C PRO A 157 -21.17 6.30 -16.07
N VAL A 158 -21.52 7.59 -16.06
CA VAL A 158 -21.91 8.33 -17.27
C VAL A 158 -20.75 8.44 -18.26
N LYS A 159 -19.52 8.59 -17.75
CA LYS A 159 -18.29 8.64 -18.57
C LYS A 159 -17.92 7.28 -19.17
N LEU A 160 -18.39 6.20 -18.55
CA LEU A 160 -18.08 4.83 -18.95
C LEU A 160 -19.20 4.18 -19.78
N SER A 161 -20.35 4.84 -19.90
CA SER A 161 -21.51 4.37 -20.69
C SER A 161 -21.23 4.04 -22.15
N ASN A 162 -20.15 4.60 -22.72
CA ASN A 162 -19.73 4.30 -24.09
C ASN A 162 -19.26 2.84 -24.27
N GLN A 163 -18.97 2.14 -23.17
CA GLN A 163 -18.56 0.74 -23.18
C GLN A 163 -19.74 -0.17 -22.78
N PRO A 164 -20.05 -1.21 -23.57
CA PRO A 164 -21.16 -2.14 -23.26
C PRO A 164 -21.08 -2.76 -21.86
N PHE A 165 -19.85 -3.01 -21.38
CA PHE A 165 -19.59 -3.60 -20.06
C PHE A 165 -20.10 -2.74 -18.88
N PHE A 166 -20.16 -1.42 -19.05
CA PHE A 166 -20.57 -0.50 -17.99
C PHE A 166 -22.02 0.01 -18.14
N THR A 167 -22.79 -0.53 -19.09
CA THR A 167 -24.17 -0.07 -19.37
C THR A 167 -25.12 -0.17 -18.18
N LYS A 168 -24.91 -1.17 -17.31
CA LYS A 168 -25.70 -1.40 -16.09
C LYS A 168 -24.97 -0.97 -14.81
N ALA A 169 -23.78 -0.37 -14.93
CA ALA A 169 -22.96 0.01 -13.80
C ALA A 169 -23.55 1.22 -13.07
N LYS A 170 -23.37 1.24 -11.75
CA LYS A 170 -23.73 2.33 -10.84
C LYS A 170 -22.49 2.84 -10.14
N ALA A 171 -22.57 4.07 -9.63
CA ALA A 171 -21.52 4.61 -8.78
C ALA A 171 -21.34 3.74 -7.53
N GLY A 172 -20.10 3.38 -7.21
CA GLY A 172 -19.75 2.48 -6.11
C GLY A 172 -19.62 1.00 -6.47
N ASP A 173 -19.98 0.60 -7.70
CA ASP A 173 -19.72 -0.77 -8.18
C ASP A 173 -18.20 -1.04 -8.26
N LYS A 174 -17.83 -2.30 -8.03
CA LYS A 174 -16.44 -2.74 -8.07
C LYS A 174 -16.16 -3.55 -9.32
N VAL A 175 -15.09 -3.22 -10.02
CA VAL A 175 -14.60 -3.93 -11.20
C VAL A 175 -13.41 -4.76 -10.78
N LEU A 176 -13.45 -6.06 -11.04
CA LEU A 176 -12.34 -6.97 -10.87
C LEU A 176 -11.77 -7.29 -12.25
N ILE A 177 -10.51 -6.91 -12.46
CA ILE A 177 -9.80 -7.14 -13.73
C ILE A 177 -8.76 -8.23 -13.51
N TYR A 178 -8.88 -9.28 -14.31
CA TYR A 178 -7.98 -10.43 -14.35
C TYR A 178 -7.14 -10.35 -15.64
N PRO A 179 -5.94 -9.73 -15.58
CA PRO A 179 -5.13 -9.48 -16.77
C PRO A 179 -4.61 -10.76 -17.41
N ASN A 180 -4.24 -11.78 -16.62
CA ASN A 180 -3.70 -13.03 -17.18
C ASN A 180 -4.82 -13.90 -17.79
N ASN A 181 -5.98 -14.00 -17.11
CA ASN A 181 -7.14 -14.72 -17.63
C ASN A 181 -8.00 -13.91 -18.61
N LYS A 182 -7.60 -12.67 -18.92
CA LYS A 182 -8.31 -11.75 -19.83
C LYS A 182 -9.80 -11.66 -19.52
N LYS A 183 -10.15 -11.47 -18.25
CA LYS A 183 -11.55 -11.40 -17.79
C LYS A 183 -11.79 -10.16 -16.94
N ALA A 184 -12.91 -9.52 -17.15
CA ALA A 184 -13.40 -8.43 -16.31
C ALA A 184 -14.75 -8.82 -15.71
N ILE A 185 -14.92 -8.56 -14.41
CA ILE A 185 -16.14 -8.86 -13.66
C ILE A 185 -16.60 -7.58 -12.97
N LEU A 186 -17.84 -7.18 -13.22
CA LEU A 186 -18.49 -6.05 -12.55
C LEU A 186 -19.35 -6.59 -11.41
N TYR A 187 -19.02 -6.21 -10.17
CA TYR A 187 -19.68 -6.64 -8.95
C TYR A 187 -20.32 -5.46 -8.22
N ASN A 188 -21.58 -5.61 -7.85
CA ASN A 188 -22.27 -4.66 -7.00
C ASN A 188 -22.18 -5.11 -5.53
N PRO A 189 -21.42 -4.40 -4.68
CA PRO A 189 -21.25 -4.77 -3.27
C PRO A 189 -22.53 -4.60 -2.43
N GLU A 190 -23.44 -3.70 -2.80
CA GLU A 190 -24.68 -3.46 -2.05
C GLU A 190 -25.67 -4.62 -2.20
N ASN A 191 -25.86 -5.09 -3.43
CA ASN A 191 -26.81 -6.14 -3.78
C ASN A 191 -26.17 -7.54 -3.79
N LYS A 192 -24.85 -7.61 -3.57
CA LYS A 192 -24.04 -8.84 -3.60
C LYS A 192 -24.27 -9.66 -4.88
N LYS A 193 -24.25 -8.97 -6.02
CA LYS A 193 -24.55 -9.56 -7.33
C LYS A 193 -23.50 -9.18 -8.34
N ILE A 194 -23.24 -10.11 -9.25
CA ILE A 194 -22.45 -9.86 -10.45
C ILE A 194 -23.39 -9.21 -11.46
N ILE A 195 -23.01 -8.03 -11.94
CA ILE A 195 -23.79 -7.26 -12.90
C ILE A 195 -23.45 -7.73 -14.31
N GLU A 196 -22.15 -7.87 -14.62
CA GLU A 196 -21.68 -8.17 -15.97
C GLU A 196 -20.31 -8.86 -15.94
N VAL A 197 -20.06 -9.72 -16.92
CA VAL A 197 -18.77 -10.40 -17.10
C VAL A 197 -18.37 -10.31 -18.57
N ALA A 198 -17.18 -9.80 -18.84
CA ALA A 198 -16.69 -9.64 -20.21
C ALA A 198 -15.25 -10.15 -20.38
N PRO A 199 -14.89 -10.59 -21.60
CA PRO A 199 -13.49 -10.78 -21.96
C PRO A 199 -12.77 -9.43 -21.99
N LEU A 200 -11.51 -9.42 -21.54
CA LEU A 200 -10.64 -8.26 -21.58
C LEU A 200 -9.78 -8.31 -22.85
N ASN A 201 -10.09 -7.46 -23.82
CA ASN A 201 -9.21 -7.19 -24.95
C ASN A 201 -8.34 -5.98 -24.63
N ILE A 202 -7.10 -6.26 -24.25
CA ILE A 202 -6.08 -5.22 -24.08
C ILE A 202 -5.56 -4.90 -25.48
N GLU A 203 -6.18 -3.92 -26.15
CA GLU A 203 -5.58 -3.32 -27.33
C GLU A 203 -4.45 -2.40 -26.86
N THR A 204 -3.22 -2.90 -26.91
CA THR A 204 -2.03 -2.07 -26.70
C THR A 204 -1.96 -1.06 -27.84
N GLN A 205 -2.42 0.16 -27.59
CA GLN A 205 -2.24 1.29 -28.51
C GLN A 205 -0.73 1.57 -28.55
N ASN A 206 -0.09 1.21 -29.66
CA ASN A 206 1.34 1.40 -29.91
C ASN A 206 1.58 2.75 -30.57
#